data_AF-X6N432-F1
#
_entry.id   AF-X6N432-F1
#
_cell.length_a   1.000
_cell.length_b   1.000
_cell.length_c   1.000
_cell.angle_alpha   90.00
_cell.angle_beta   90.00
_cell.angle_gamma   90.00
#
_symmetry.space_group_name_H-M   'P 1'
#
loop_
_entity.id
_entity.type
_entity.pdbx_description
1 polymer ?
#
loop_
_entity_poly.entity_id
_entity_poly.type
_entity_poly.pdbx_seq_one_letter_code
_entity_poly.pdbx_strand_id
1 'polypeptide(L)'
;PIEVAALMLHLQEKKTTKRLLVAVLHLKSAKDAPGEKVRLKQLSRVLPDMKCYQEEKEKELKMNIPLFIGVLLIFFFFLYCSCFYEKVFQNKKQRGTKDFEPFAYASIISSEVMNALFESHNKSVSKEEDKLDPKQFAYSEKWGVNLSSAYSEALSTEPDYTSWKKRKDGIDKYTVDYIFFQKSKVSLVSYLEIPSEKEVNQSTFLPGWEYPSDHFSLMATFEF
;
A
#
# COMPACT_ATOMS: atom_id res chain seq x y z
N PRO A 1 -12.51 -18.59 11.18
CA PRO A 1 -12.76 -17.63 10.07
C PRO A 1 -11.63 -16.61 10.01
N ILE A 2 -11.09 -16.31 8.83
CA ILE A 2 -10.11 -15.23 8.68
C ILE A 2 -10.91 -13.95 8.45
N GLU A 3 -11.00 -13.13 9.49
CA GLU A 3 -11.68 -11.85 9.42
C GLU A 3 -10.78 -10.82 8.72
N VAL A 4 -11.37 -10.02 7.84
CA VAL A 4 -10.74 -8.89 7.17
C VAL A 4 -11.72 -7.74 7.22
N ALA A 5 -11.30 -6.62 7.79
CA ALA A 5 -12.08 -5.40 7.74
C ALA A 5 -11.86 -4.78 6.36
N ALA A 6 -12.91 -4.82 5.53
CA ALA A 6 -12.92 -4.31 4.17
C ALA A 6 -14.19 -3.52 3.92
N LEU A 7 -14.07 -2.33 3.32
CA LEU A 7 -15.18 -1.53 2.83
C LEU A 7 -14.91 -1.20 1.37
N MET A 8 -15.87 -1.45 0.47
CA MET A 8 -15.80 -1.03 -0.92
C MET A 8 -16.98 -0.10 -1.25
N LEU A 9 -16.67 1.03 -1.86
CA LEU A 9 -17.62 2.05 -2.27
C LEU A 9 -17.57 2.20 -3.80
N HIS A 10 -18.75 2.18 -4.42
CA HIS A 10 -18.91 2.51 -5.83
C HIS A 10 -19.39 3.95 -5.94
N LEU A 11 -18.50 4.83 -6.40
CA LEU A 11 -18.75 6.27 -6.48
C LEU A 11 -19.00 6.68 -7.93
N GLN A 12 -19.92 7.61 -8.14
CA GLN A 12 -20.16 8.28 -9.40
C GLN A 12 -19.89 9.78 -9.23
N GLU A 13 -19.16 10.37 -10.16
CA GLU A 13 -18.96 11.82 -10.18
C GLU A 13 -20.29 12.54 -10.47
N LYS A 14 -20.63 13.57 -9.68
CA LYS A 14 -21.95 14.24 -9.79
C LYS A 14 -22.24 14.86 -11.16
N LYS A 15 -21.20 15.31 -11.86
CA LYS A 15 -21.33 16.08 -13.12
C LYS A 15 -21.07 15.24 -14.36
N THR A 16 -20.58 14.01 -14.21
CA THR A 16 -20.23 13.16 -15.35
C THR A 16 -20.79 11.75 -15.14
N THR A 17 -20.60 10.89 -16.13
CA THR A 17 -20.89 9.46 -16.01
C THR A 17 -19.69 8.67 -15.49
N LYS A 18 -18.56 9.33 -15.19
CA LYS A 18 -17.36 8.68 -14.65
C LYS A 18 -17.67 8.06 -13.31
N ARG A 19 -17.18 6.84 -13.13
CA ARG A 19 -17.36 6.02 -11.93
C ARG A 19 -16.03 5.49 -11.47
N LEU A 20 -15.91 5.22 -10.18
CA LEU A 20 -14.72 4.64 -9.59
C LEU A 20 -15.11 3.74 -8.41
N LEU A 21 -14.29 2.72 -8.16
CA LEU A 21 -14.40 1.88 -6.96
C LEU A 21 -13.29 2.28 -6.00
N VAL A 22 -13.65 2.56 -4.74
CA VAL A 22 -12.68 2.74 -3.65
C VAL A 22 -12.87 1.64 -2.65
N ALA A 23 -11.83 0.84 -2.44
CA ALA A 23 -11.76 -0.12 -1.35
C ALA A 23 -10.82 0.39 -0.25
N VAL A 24 -11.19 0.16 1.00
CA VAL A 24 -10.33 0.36 2.16
C VAL A 24 -10.18 -0.97 2.88
N LEU A 25 -8.94 -1.39 3.10
CA LEU A 25 -8.58 -2.64 3.75
C LEU A 25 -7.76 -2.37 5.00
N HIS A 26 -8.09 -3.08 6.08
CA HIS A 26 -7.24 -3.18 7.27
C HIS A 26 -6.88 -4.65 7.50
N LEU A 27 -5.65 -5.01 7.11
CA LEU A 27 -5.14 -6.37 7.19
C LEU A 27 -4.50 -6.66 8.55
N LYS A 28 -4.20 -7.94 8.82
CA LYS A 28 -3.52 -8.35 10.05
C LYS A 28 -2.18 -7.61 10.21
N SER A 29 -1.93 -7.07 11.39
CA SER A 29 -0.76 -6.24 11.69
C SER A 29 0.50 -6.99 12.16
N ALA A 30 0.42 -8.32 12.35
CA ALA A 30 1.55 -9.11 12.85
C ALA A 30 2.71 -9.14 11.86
N LYS A 31 3.89 -8.66 12.26
CA LYS A 31 5.10 -8.54 11.43
C LYS A 31 5.99 -9.78 11.58
N ASP A 32 5.40 -10.92 11.26
CA ASP A 32 6.04 -12.24 11.30
C ASP A 32 5.50 -13.11 10.15
N ALA A 33 6.20 -14.21 9.86
CA ALA A 33 5.81 -15.14 8.78
C ALA A 33 4.37 -15.71 8.95
N PRO A 34 3.89 -16.05 10.15
CA PRO A 34 2.47 -16.39 10.35
C PRO A 34 1.52 -15.25 9.99
N GLY A 35 1.84 -14.01 10.37
CA GLY A 35 1.09 -12.80 10.05
C GLY A 35 0.99 -12.54 8.55
N GLU A 36 2.06 -12.77 7.80
CA GLU A 36 2.03 -12.74 6.32
C GLU A 36 1.06 -13.76 5.74
N LYS A 37 1.15 -15.02 6.17
CA LYS A 37 0.25 -16.08 5.71
C LYS A 37 -1.22 -15.71 5.97
N VAL A 38 -1.50 -14.98 7.06
CA VAL A 38 -2.85 -14.45 7.34
C VAL A 38 -3.20 -13.31 6.38
N ARG A 39 -2.32 -12.31 6.17
CA ARG A 39 -2.55 -11.22 5.21
C ARG A 39 -2.84 -11.74 3.81
N LEU A 40 -2.07 -12.72 3.33
CA LEU A 40 -2.29 -13.35 2.03
C LEU A 40 -3.66 -14.03 1.93
N LYS A 41 -4.07 -14.75 2.98
CA LYS A 41 -5.40 -15.35 3.02
C LYS A 41 -6.51 -14.30 3.03
N GLN A 42 -6.32 -13.18 3.75
CA GLN A 42 -7.25 -12.04 3.74
C GLN A 42 -7.39 -11.46 2.33
N LEU A 43 -6.27 -11.19 1.65
CA LEU A 43 -6.25 -10.69 0.27
C LEU A 43 -6.91 -11.66 -0.72
N SER A 44 -6.61 -12.95 -0.61
CA SER A 44 -7.20 -14.00 -1.46
C SER A 44 -8.72 -14.12 -1.34
N ARG A 45 -9.29 -13.58 -0.25
CA ARG A 45 -10.74 -13.55 -0.04
C ARG A 45 -11.38 -12.31 -0.65
N VAL A 46 -10.75 -11.14 -0.51
CA VAL A 46 -11.38 -9.85 -0.90
C VAL A 46 -11.13 -9.46 -2.34
N LEU A 47 -9.94 -9.74 -2.89
CA LEU A 47 -9.59 -9.31 -4.24
C LEU A 47 -10.46 -9.94 -5.34
N PRO A 48 -10.80 -11.26 -5.29
CA PRO A 48 -11.69 -11.86 -6.29
C PRO A 48 -13.08 -11.24 -6.28
N ASP A 49 -13.64 -10.96 -5.10
CA ASP A 49 -14.97 -10.34 -4.95
C ASP A 49 -14.99 -8.92 -5.52
N MET A 50 -13.95 -8.12 -5.22
CA MET A 50 -13.80 -6.77 -5.78
C MET A 50 -13.68 -6.80 -7.31
N LYS A 51 -12.89 -7.74 -7.84
CA LYS A 51 -12.67 -7.92 -9.27
C LYS A 51 -13.95 -8.36 -9.98
N CYS A 52 -14.67 -9.34 -9.43
CA CYS A 52 -15.94 -9.81 -9.97
C CYS A 52 -16.97 -8.69 -10.01
N TYR A 53 -17.12 -7.92 -8.92
CA TYR A 53 -18.01 -6.76 -8.88
C TYR A 53 -17.62 -5.70 -9.90
N GLN A 54 -16.32 -5.38 -10.02
CA GLN A 54 -15.82 -4.45 -11.04
C GLN A 54 -16.24 -4.90 -12.44
N GLU A 55 -15.93 -6.13 -12.83
CA GLU A 55 -16.21 -6.65 -14.16
C GLU A 55 -17.72 -6.70 -14.48
N GLU A 56 -18.54 -7.07 -13.49
CA GLU A 56 -20.00 -7.02 -13.61
C GLU A 56 -20.47 -5.60 -13.96
N LYS A 57 -20.01 -4.59 -13.22
CA LYS A 57 -20.42 -3.19 -13.43
C LYS A 57 -19.83 -2.60 -14.70
N GLU A 58 -18.60 -2.95 -15.07
CA GLU A 58 -18.01 -2.53 -16.33
C GLU A 58 -18.79 -3.09 -17.54
N LYS A 59 -19.23 -4.34 -17.46
CA LYS A 59 -20.06 -4.98 -18.50
C LYS A 59 -21.47 -4.39 -18.55
N GLU A 60 -22.11 -4.20 -17.41
CA GLU A 60 -23.46 -3.63 -17.29
C GLU A 60 -23.50 -2.20 -17.86
N LEU A 61 -22.53 -1.37 -17.47
CA LEU A 61 -22.51 0.06 -17.79
C LEU A 61 -21.73 0.37 -19.08
N LYS A 62 -21.06 -0.63 -19.68
CA LYS A 62 -20.21 -0.48 -20.87
C LYS A 62 -19.17 0.63 -20.72
N MET A 63 -18.53 0.68 -19.57
CA MET A 63 -17.49 1.68 -19.27
C MET A 63 -16.38 1.07 -18.42
N ASN A 64 -15.18 1.65 -18.49
CA ASN A 64 -14.10 1.32 -17.58
C ASN A 64 -14.32 2.03 -16.25
N ILE A 65 -14.22 1.27 -15.16
CA ILE A 65 -14.35 1.75 -13.79
C ILE A 65 -13.03 1.43 -13.08
N PRO A 66 -12.15 2.40 -12.82
CA PRO A 66 -10.93 2.15 -12.07
C PRO A 66 -11.21 1.73 -10.63
N LEU A 67 -10.40 0.78 -10.15
CA LEU A 67 -10.36 0.34 -8.77
C LEU A 67 -9.16 0.95 -8.05
N PHE A 68 -9.44 1.58 -6.92
CA PHE A 68 -8.47 2.07 -5.95
C PHE A 68 -8.57 1.25 -4.67
N ILE A 69 -7.43 0.87 -4.08
CA ILE A 69 -7.39 0.18 -2.78
C ILE A 69 -6.46 0.94 -1.84
N GLY A 70 -7.03 1.54 -0.80
CA GLY A 70 -6.27 2.06 0.33
C GLY A 70 -6.05 0.96 1.36
N VAL A 71 -4.80 0.66 1.69
CA VAL A 71 -4.47 -0.09 2.91
C VAL A 71 -4.01 0.94 3.92
N LEU A 72 -4.86 1.22 4.91
CA LEU A 72 -4.63 2.26 5.91
C LEU A 72 -5.03 1.74 7.28
N LEU A 73 -4.20 2.04 8.29
CA LEU A 73 -4.53 1.75 9.68
C LEU A 73 -5.55 2.76 10.28
N ILE A 74 -5.82 3.89 9.62
CA ILE A 74 -6.74 4.96 10.11
C ILE A 74 -7.64 5.54 8.98
N PHE A 75 -8.90 5.80 9.33
CA PHE A 75 -10.12 5.98 8.51
C PHE A 75 -10.30 7.27 7.69
N PHE A 76 -9.25 7.97 7.23
CA PHE A 76 -9.45 9.24 6.50
C PHE A 76 -8.85 9.24 5.09
N PHE A 77 -9.63 8.74 4.13
CA PHE A 77 -9.35 8.90 2.69
C PHE A 77 -10.11 10.13 2.17
N PHE A 78 -9.40 11.24 1.94
CA PHE A 78 -9.97 12.47 1.37
C PHE A 78 -9.40 12.70 -0.05
N LEU A 79 -10.28 12.91 -1.03
CA LEU A 79 -9.92 13.20 -2.42
C LEU A 79 -9.86 14.72 -2.62
N TYR A 80 -8.70 15.28 -2.97
CA TYR A 80 -8.53 16.72 -3.20
C TYR A 80 -7.50 16.99 -4.31
N CYS A 81 -7.78 17.94 -5.22
CA CYS A 81 -6.95 18.29 -6.38
C CYS A 81 -6.41 19.73 -6.28
N SER A 82 -5.08 19.94 -6.34
CA SER A 82 -4.40 21.01 -7.13
C SER A 82 -2.87 21.13 -6.87
N CYS A 83 -2.09 20.98 -7.96
CA CYS A 83 -0.89 21.76 -8.41
C CYS A 83 0.49 21.85 -7.66
N PHE A 84 1.53 21.38 -8.39
CA PHE A 84 2.97 21.79 -8.52
C PHE A 84 4.14 21.34 -7.57
N TYR A 85 5.06 20.54 -8.16
CA TYR A 85 6.56 20.57 -8.24
C TYR A 85 7.57 19.81 -7.29
N GLU A 86 8.67 19.37 -7.96
CA GLU A 86 9.90 18.53 -7.72
C GLU A 86 10.82 18.77 -6.47
N LYS A 87 11.72 17.89 -5.93
CA LYS A 87 12.71 16.89 -6.47
C LYS A 87 13.51 16.10 -5.35
N VAL A 88 13.85 14.81 -5.59
CA VAL A 88 15.01 13.90 -5.22
C VAL A 88 15.62 13.73 -3.78
N PHE A 89 15.70 12.48 -3.24
CA PHE A 89 16.94 11.64 -3.03
C PHE A 89 16.76 10.37 -2.13
N GLN A 90 17.81 9.52 -2.16
CA GLN A 90 17.92 8.07 -1.97
C GLN A 90 17.93 7.51 -0.52
N ASN A 91 17.20 6.39 -0.36
CA ASN A 91 17.56 5.07 0.18
C ASN A 91 18.60 5.00 1.34
N LYS A 92 18.13 4.68 2.54
CA LYS A 92 18.96 4.05 3.59
C LYS A 92 18.20 2.93 4.30
N LYS A 93 18.81 1.72 4.28
CA LYS A 93 18.51 0.60 5.19
C LYS A 93 18.30 1.10 6.62
N GLN A 94 17.07 0.96 7.13
CA GLN A 94 16.78 1.23 8.53
C GLN A 94 16.78 -0.06 9.34
N ARG A 95 17.56 -0.05 10.43
CA ARG A 95 17.53 -1.07 11.48
C ARG A 95 16.40 -0.72 12.46
N GLY A 96 15.39 -1.57 12.54
CA GLY A 96 14.35 -1.58 13.57
C GLY A 96 14.01 -3.02 13.89
N THR A 97 13.85 -3.35 15.18
CA THR A 97 13.74 -4.71 15.69
C THR A 97 12.46 -5.41 15.26
N LYS A 98 12.53 -6.06 14.10
CA LYS A 98 11.92 -7.34 13.66
C LYS A 98 12.16 -7.37 12.15
N ASP A 99 13.16 -8.14 11.73
CA ASP A 99 13.70 -8.22 10.36
C ASP A 99 12.73 -8.87 9.35
N PHE A 100 11.51 -8.36 9.26
CA PHE A 100 10.47 -8.92 8.42
C PHE A 100 9.77 -7.81 7.62
N GLU A 101 10.14 -7.68 6.35
CA GLU A 101 9.51 -6.77 5.39
C GLU A 101 8.08 -7.25 5.07
N PRO A 102 7.10 -6.35 4.87
CA PRO A 102 5.70 -6.75 4.73
C PRO A 102 5.35 -7.22 3.31
N PHE A 103 5.81 -8.42 2.92
CA PHE A 103 5.71 -8.97 1.56
C PHE A 103 4.29 -9.11 1.01
N ALA A 104 3.25 -9.24 1.85
CA ALA A 104 1.87 -9.26 1.38
C ALA A 104 1.47 -7.97 0.66
N TYR A 105 2.03 -6.82 1.00
CA TYR A 105 1.77 -5.60 0.24
C TYR A 105 2.57 -5.56 -1.06
N ALA A 106 3.80 -6.10 -1.04
CA ALA A 106 4.60 -6.31 -2.23
C ALA A 106 3.91 -7.25 -3.24
N SER A 107 3.03 -8.13 -2.79
CA SER A 107 2.22 -8.99 -3.68
C SER A 107 1.12 -8.28 -4.46
N ILE A 108 0.78 -7.07 -4.05
CA ILE A 108 -0.27 -6.25 -4.67
C ILE A 108 0.33 -5.38 -5.80
N ILE A 109 1.63 -5.10 -5.75
CA ILE A 109 2.38 -4.28 -6.74
C ILE A 109 2.99 -5.13 -7.87
N SER A 110 3.61 -4.47 -8.86
CA SER A 110 4.21 -5.12 -10.02
C SER A 110 5.34 -6.09 -9.64
N SER A 111 5.54 -7.08 -10.50
CA SER A 111 6.42 -8.22 -10.25
C SER A 111 7.89 -7.85 -10.04
N GLU A 112 8.37 -6.72 -10.58
CA GLU A 112 9.77 -6.30 -10.50
C GLU A 112 10.18 -5.84 -9.09
N VAL A 113 9.39 -4.95 -8.46
CA VAL A 113 9.65 -4.48 -7.08
C VAL A 113 9.47 -5.62 -6.09
N MET A 114 8.45 -6.44 -6.31
CA MET A 114 8.22 -7.67 -5.55
C MET A 114 9.47 -8.56 -5.61
N ASN A 115 9.95 -8.92 -6.81
CA ASN A 115 11.12 -9.80 -6.96
C ASN A 115 12.36 -9.26 -6.25
N ALA A 116 12.62 -7.95 -6.32
CA ALA A 116 13.76 -7.33 -5.64
C ALA A 116 13.69 -7.47 -4.10
N LEU A 117 12.49 -7.30 -3.51
CA LEU A 117 12.27 -7.46 -2.07
C LEU A 117 12.44 -8.93 -1.64
N PHE A 118 11.89 -9.87 -2.40
CA PHE A 118 12.05 -11.30 -2.13
C PHE A 118 13.52 -11.75 -2.19
N GLU A 119 14.26 -11.25 -3.19
CA GLU A 119 15.69 -11.53 -3.28
C GLU A 119 16.48 -10.97 -2.10
N SER A 120 16.17 -9.74 -1.67
CA SER A 120 16.81 -9.11 -0.51
C SER A 120 16.57 -9.93 0.77
N HIS A 121 15.33 -10.36 1.00
CA HIS A 121 14.95 -11.17 2.16
C HIS A 121 15.58 -12.56 2.15
N ASN A 122 15.50 -13.27 1.02
CA ASN A 122 16.06 -14.62 0.93
C ASN A 122 17.59 -14.64 1.08
N LYS A 123 18.27 -13.52 0.81
CA LYS A 123 19.70 -13.33 1.07
C LYS A 123 20.00 -13.02 2.55
N SER A 124 19.05 -12.49 3.32
CA SER A 124 19.26 -12.11 4.73
C SER A 124 18.92 -13.23 5.71
N VAL A 125 18.10 -14.20 5.33
CA VAL A 125 17.76 -15.37 6.15
C VAL A 125 18.74 -16.54 5.94
N SER A 126 19.14 -17.18 7.04
CA SER A 126 20.11 -18.29 7.02
C SER A 126 19.46 -19.68 6.99
N LYS A 127 18.20 -19.80 7.42
CA LYS A 127 17.46 -21.07 7.43
C LYS A 127 16.58 -21.19 6.20
N GLU A 128 16.56 -22.38 5.59
CA GLU A 128 15.77 -22.65 4.39
C GLU A 128 14.27 -22.54 4.63
N GLU A 129 13.80 -22.89 5.83
CA GLU A 129 12.38 -22.80 6.24
C GLU A 129 11.84 -21.37 6.32
N ASP A 130 12.73 -20.39 6.46
CA ASP A 130 12.40 -18.97 6.53
C ASP A 130 12.46 -18.28 5.15
N LYS A 131 12.98 -18.95 4.11
CA LYS A 131 12.98 -18.41 2.74
C LYS A 131 11.56 -18.38 2.19
N LEU A 132 11.26 -17.31 1.46
CA LEU A 132 9.96 -17.10 0.83
C LEU A 132 10.05 -17.39 -0.67
N ASP A 133 9.05 -18.06 -1.23
CA ASP A 133 8.95 -18.32 -2.67
C ASP A 133 8.15 -17.20 -3.36
N PRO A 134 8.75 -16.38 -4.26
CA PRO A 134 8.05 -15.30 -4.96
C PRO A 134 6.79 -15.76 -5.70
N LYS A 135 6.76 -17.01 -6.19
CA LYS A 135 5.58 -17.56 -6.88
C LYS A 135 4.37 -17.71 -5.95
N GLN A 136 4.60 -17.85 -4.64
CA GLN A 136 3.52 -17.86 -3.65
C GLN A 136 2.94 -16.46 -3.42
N PHE A 137 3.56 -15.41 -3.96
CA PHE A 137 3.20 -14.01 -3.74
C PHE A 137 2.89 -13.22 -5.02
N ALA A 138 2.83 -13.85 -6.20
CA ALA A 138 2.38 -13.22 -7.44
C ALA A 138 0.84 -13.02 -7.49
N TYR A 139 0.26 -12.36 -6.48
CA TYR A 139 -1.19 -12.30 -6.29
C TYR A 139 -1.90 -11.32 -7.22
N SER A 140 -1.28 -10.20 -7.58
CA SER A 140 -1.81 -9.26 -8.57
C SER A 140 -2.04 -9.94 -9.94
N GLU A 141 -1.07 -10.75 -10.38
CA GLU A 141 -1.14 -11.58 -11.59
C GLU A 141 -2.15 -12.72 -11.44
N LYS A 142 -2.16 -13.40 -10.28
CA LYS A 142 -3.08 -14.53 -10.02
C LYS A 142 -4.56 -14.14 -10.04
N TRP A 143 -4.90 -12.93 -9.62
CA TRP A 143 -6.30 -12.46 -9.53
C TRP A 143 -6.66 -11.41 -10.59
N GLY A 144 -5.73 -11.02 -11.45
CA GLY A 144 -6.00 -10.13 -12.60
C GLY A 144 -6.42 -8.71 -12.23
N VAL A 145 -6.10 -8.25 -11.01
CA VAL A 145 -6.47 -6.90 -10.53
C VAL A 145 -5.48 -5.83 -11.02
N ASN A 146 -4.27 -6.23 -11.43
CA ASN A 146 -3.21 -5.40 -12.04
C ASN A 146 -3.08 -4.01 -11.39
N LEU A 147 -2.69 -4.03 -10.11
CA LEU A 147 -2.58 -2.83 -9.29
C LEU A 147 -1.13 -2.33 -9.26
N SER A 148 -0.98 -1.03 -9.04
CA SER A 148 0.30 -0.35 -8.83
C SER A 148 0.20 0.52 -7.57
N SER A 149 1.29 0.64 -6.82
CA SER A 149 1.38 1.60 -5.71
C SER A 149 1.58 3.00 -6.27
N ALA A 150 0.78 3.96 -5.80
CA ALA A 150 0.91 5.37 -6.19
C ALA A 150 2.29 5.93 -5.84
N TYR A 151 2.84 5.58 -4.67
CA TYR A 151 4.14 6.10 -4.25
C TYR A 151 5.28 5.44 -5.02
N SER A 152 5.20 4.12 -5.25
CA SER A 152 6.17 3.42 -6.09
C SER A 152 6.16 3.93 -7.54
N GLU A 153 4.99 4.20 -8.11
CA GLU A 153 4.88 4.80 -9.45
C GLU A 153 5.52 6.20 -9.49
N ALA A 154 5.32 7.03 -8.47
CA ALA A 154 5.89 8.37 -8.42
C ALA A 154 7.41 8.41 -8.17
N LEU A 155 7.90 7.52 -7.30
CA LEU A 155 9.28 7.54 -6.79
C LEU A 155 10.17 6.48 -7.46
N SER A 156 9.60 5.61 -8.30
CA SER A 156 10.22 4.36 -8.79
C SER A 156 10.58 3.36 -7.69
N THR A 157 10.20 3.63 -6.44
CA THR A 157 10.41 2.78 -5.26
C THR A 157 9.42 3.14 -4.16
N GLU A 158 9.15 2.24 -3.23
CA GLU A 158 8.31 2.58 -2.07
C GLU A 158 9.04 3.54 -1.11
N PRO A 159 8.32 4.38 -0.34
CA PRO A 159 8.96 5.26 0.62
C PRO A 159 9.64 4.44 1.73
N ASP A 160 10.64 5.04 2.39
CA ASP A 160 11.39 4.38 3.47
C ASP A 160 10.50 4.03 4.68
N TYR A 161 9.44 4.82 4.92
CA TYR A 161 8.47 4.59 5.97
C TYR A 161 7.13 5.29 5.68
N THR A 162 6.05 4.69 6.15
CA THR A 162 4.71 5.31 6.29
C THR A 162 4.27 5.34 7.76
N SER A 163 4.95 4.60 8.62
CA SER A 163 4.78 4.59 10.06
C SER A 163 6.11 4.75 10.76
N TRP A 164 6.12 5.58 11.80
CA TRP A 164 7.29 5.80 12.66
C TRP A 164 6.84 5.88 14.11
N LYS A 165 7.22 4.90 14.92
CA LYS A 165 6.76 4.79 16.31
C LYS A 165 7.92 4.65 17.29
N LYS A 166 7.83 5.35 18.42
CA LYS A 166 8.74 5.13 19.55
C LYS A 166 8.32 3.91 20.38
N ARG A 167 9.28 3.06 20.73
CA ARG A 167 9.13 1.92 21.65
C ARG A 167 10.00 2.10 22.88
N LYS A 168 9.80 1.23 23.88
CA LYS A 168 10.66 1.17 25.08
C LYS A 168 12.12 0.89 24.71
N ASP A 169 12.34 0.07 23.68
CA ASP A 169 13.67 -0.44 23.29
C ASP A 169 14.23 0.18 21.99
N GLY A 170 13.58 1.22 21.45
CA GLY A 170 14.06 1.88 20.23
C GLY A 170 12.97 2.49 19.35
N ILE A 171 13.21 2.43 18.04
CA ILE A 171 12.37 3.04 17.01
C ILE A 171 11.90 1.97 16.03
N ASP A 172 10.59 1.95 15.81
CA ASP A 172 9.92 1.13 14.80
C ASP A 172 9.62 2.02 13.59
N LYS A 173 10.20 1.73 12.41
CA LYS A 173 9.89 2.43 11.15
C LYS A 173 9.55 1.42 10.06
N TYR A 174 8.43 1.64 9.39
CA TYR A 174 7.90 0.68 8.43
C TYR A 174 7.05 1.35 7.35
N THR A 175 7.09 0.81 6.14
CA THR A 175 6.14 1.08 5.06
C THR A 175 5.06 0.01 5.09
N VAL A 176 3.89 0.37 5.59
CA VAL A 176 2.75 -0.56 5.82
C VAL A 176 1.41 0.00 5.34
N ASP A 177 1.42 1.24 4.84
CA ASP A 177 0.27 1.94 4.31
C ASP A 177 0.47 2.14 2.81
N TYR A 178 -0.58 1.95 2.01
CA TYR A 178 -0.48 1.99 0.55
C TYR A 178 -1.74 2.57 -0.09
N ILE A 179 -1.56 3.25 -1.22
CA ILE A 179 -2.63 3.61 -2.16
C ILE A 179 -2.37 2.84 -3.44
N PHE A 180 -3.13 1.78 -3.68
CA PHE A 180 -3.08 1.02 -4.91
C PHE A 180 -4.10 1.51 -5.93
N PHE A 181 -3.75 1.47 -7.21
CA PHE A 181 -4.62 1.88 -8.30
C PHE A 181 -4.35 1.08 -9.57
N GLN A 182 -5.29 1.10 -10.52
CA GLN A 182 -5.14 0.46 -11.83
C GLN A 182 -4.54 1.42 -12.86
N LYS A 183 -3.21 1.34 -13.06
CA LYS A 183 -2.46 2.15 -14.04
C LYS A 183 -2.98 2.06 -15.47
N SER A 184 -3.65 0.96 -15.83
CA SER A 184 -4.27 0.79 -17.14
C SER A 184 -5.55 1.63 -17.35
N LYS A 185 -6.10 2.23 -16.30
CA LYS A 185 -7.38 2.96 -16.33
C LYS A 185 -7.30 4.42 -15.88
N VAL A 186 -6.29 4.78 -15.10
CA VAL A 186 -6.06 6.16 -14.61
C VAL A 186 -4.56 6.44 -14.54
N SER A 187 -4.18 7.71 -14.68
CA SER A 187 -2.81 8.18 -14.50
C SER A 187 -2.62 8.81 -13.13
N LEU A 188 -1.43 8.61 -12.54
CA LEU A 188 -1.01 9.32 -11.34
C LEU A 188 -0.55 10.72 -11.73
N VAL A 189 -1.06 11.74 -11.04
CA VAL A 189 -0.72 13.16 -11.28
C VAL A 189 0.24 13.67 -10.24
N SER A 190 -0.01 13.37 -8.96
CA SER A 190 0.82 13.82 -7.85
C SER A 190 0.61 12.95 -6.61
N TYR A 191 1.51 13.10 -5.64
CA TYR A 191 1.42 12.47 -4.32
C TYR A 191 1.82 13.48 -3.25
N LEU A 192 1.42 13.22 -2.01
CA LEU A 192 1.86 13.99 -0.85
C LEU A 192 3.19 13.44 -0.36
N GLU A 193 4.21 14.30 -0.29
CA GLU A 193 5.51 13.89 0.23
C GLU A 193 5.42 13.50 1.71
N ILE A 194 6.12 12.42 2.08
CA ILE A 194 6.19 11.98 3.47
C ILE A 194 7.28 12.81 4.17
N PRO A 195 6.96 13.51 5.27
CA PRO A 195 7.94 14.31 6.01
C PRO A 195 9.17 13.49 6.40
N SER A 196 10.34 14.07 6.17
CA SER A 196 11.63 13.50 6.55
C SER A 196 11.84 13.50 8.07
N GLU A 197 12.82 12.72 8.52
CA GLU A 197 13.18 12.67 9.94
C GLU A 197 13.66 13.99 10.54
N LYS A 198 14.11 14.92 9.69
CA LYS A 198 14.55 16.25 10.15
C LYS A 198 13.36 17.18 10.34
N GLU A 199 12.31 17.01 9.54
CA GLU A 199 11.10 17.81 9.57
C GLU A 199 10.18 17.37 10.72
N VAL A 200 10.14 16.06 10.98
CA VAL A 200 9.52 15.49 12.17
C VAL A 200 10.58 15.39 13.24
N ASN A 201 10.70 16.46 14.04
CA ASN A 201 11.69 16.61 15.10
C ASN A 201 11.97 15.28 15.83
N GLN A 202 13.18 14.73 15.67
CA GLN A 202 13.57 13.46 16.28
C GLN A 202 13.40 13.45 17.81
N SER A 203 13.31 14.62 18.46
CA SER A 203 13.08 14.71 19.90
C SER A 203 11.62 14.46 20.30
N THR A 204 10.64 14.73 19.43
CA THR A 204 9.22 14.55 19.77
C THR A 204 8.70 13.15 19.45
N PHE A 205 9.23 12.49 18.40
CA PHE A 205 8.74 11.20 17.88
C PHE A 205 7.24 11.25 17.54
N LEU A 206 6.72 10.20 16.87
CA LEU A 206 5.29 10.10 16.60
C LEU A 206 4.59 9.05 17.50
N PRO A 207 3.33 9.31 17.90
CA PRO A 207 2.62 10.58 17.76
C PRO A 207 3.24 11.67 18.65
N GLY A 208 3.12 12.93 18.24
CA GLY A 208 3.72 14.09 18.89
C GLY A 208 2.91 15.36 18.68
N TRP A 209 3.43 16.51 19.14
CA TRP A 209 2.74 17.80 18.99
C TRP A 209 2.67 18.26 17.53
N GLU A 210 3.68 17.90 16.74
CA GLU A 210 3.79 18.23 15.33
C GLU A 210 2.91 17.32 14.45
N TYR A 211 2.58 16.11 14.92
CA TYR A 211 1.81 15.16 14.13
C TYR A 211 1.09 14.13 15.03
N PRO A 212 -0.26 14.02 14.96
CA PRO A 212 -1.07 13.35 15.98
C PRO A 212 -1.13 11.82 15.87
N SER A 213 -0.45 11.22 14.89
CA SER A 213 -0.50 9.79 14.56
C SER A 213 0.90 9.21 14.37
N ASP A 214 1.11 7.94 14.66
CA ASP A 214 2.34 7.20 14.32
C ASP A 214 2.36 6.70 12.86
N HIS A 215 1.33 7.02 12.08
CA HIS A 215 1.21 6.79 10.64
C HIS A 215 1.05 8.11 9.90
N PHE A 216 1.86 8.33 8.88
CA PHE A 216 1.75 9.46 7.97
C PHE A 216 0.53 9.29 7.05
N SER A 217 -0.14 10.41 6.77
CA SER A 217 -1.25 10.45 5.84
C SER A 217 -0.70 10.29 4.42
N LEU A 218 -1.24 9.31 3.70
CA LEU A 218 -0.97 9.17 2.29
C LEU A 218 -2.04 9.90 1.48
N MET A 219 -1.59 10.67 0.50
CA MET A 219 -2.46 11.30 -0.48
C MET A 219 -1.84 11.16 -1.87
N ALA A 220 -2.71 10.96 -2.87
CA ALA A 220 -2.36 10.89 -4.27
C ALA A 220 -3.51 11.47 -5.11
N THR A 221 -3.15 12.11 -6.21
CA THR A 221 -4.09 12.68 -7.18
C THR A 221 -4.03 11.88 -8.47
N PHE A 222 -5.19 11.59 -9.06
CA PHE A 222 -5.31 10.79 -10.27
C PHE A 222 -6.14 11.50 -11.33
N GLU A 223 -5.88 11.18 -12.60
CA GLU A 223 -6.64 11.68 -13.75
C GLU A 223 -7.23 10.51 -14.55
N PHE A 224 -8.43 10.74 -15.10
CA PHE A 224 -9.29 9.78 -15.82
C PHE A 224 -9.34 10.08 -17.31
#